data_AF-A0A392SUT5-F1
#
_entry.id   AF-A0A392SUT5-F1
#
_cell.length_a   1.000
_cell.length_b   1.000
_cell.length_c   1.000
_cell.angle_alpha   90.00
_cell.angle_beta   90.00
_cell.angle_gamma   90.00
#
_symmetry.space_group_name_H-M   'P 1'
#
loop_
_entity.id
_entity.type
_entity.pdbx_description
1 polymer ?
#
loop_
_entity_poly.entity_id
_entity_poly.type
_entity_poly.pdbx_seq_one_letter_code
_entity_poly.pdbx_strand_id
1 'polypeptide(L)' 'MDIAYNDFDLVCEQAVDFEALKANGFNVEHFFTDQGWSQFFDSLNGPIYPILVKDFWPRCEIFDKAEADREYIAKVAEDV' A
#
# COMPACT_ATOMS: atom_id res chain seq x y z
N MET A 1 -8.52 13.87 11.39
CA MET A 1 -9.49 12.75 11.36
C MET A 1 -9.34 12.03 12.69
N ASP A 2 -10.35 12.04 13.57
CA ASP A 2 -10.28 11.35 14.87
C ASP A 2 -10.78 9.91 14.73
N ILE A 3 -9.94 9.04 14.16
CA ILE A 3 -10.15 7.59 14.16
C ILE A 3 -9.36 7.02 15.34
N ALA A 4 -9.99 6.23 16.20
CA ALA A 4 -9.27 5.62 17.31
C ALA A 4 -8.21 4.65 16.78
N TYR A 5 -7.04 4.60 17.42
CA TYR A 5 -5.94 3.75 16.98
C TYR A 5 -6.37 2.29 16.79
N ASN A 6 -7.25 1.76 17.63
CA ASN A 6 -7.70 0.38 17.55
C ASN A 6 -8.71 0.11 16.44
N ASP A 7 -9.30 1.16 15.85
CA ASP A 7 -10.32 1.04 14.81
C ASP A 7 -9.70 1.02 13.39
N PHE A 8 -8.38 1.15 13.28
CA PHE A 8 -7.68 0.99 12.00
C PHE A 8 -7.62 -0.48 11.57
N ASP A 9 -8.38 -0.82 10.54
CA ASP A 9 -8.17 -2.02 9.74
C ASP A 9 -7.14 -1.77 8.64
N LEU A 10 -6.01 -2.45 8.74
CA LEU A 10 -4.92 -2.39 7.77
C LEU A 10 -5.08 -3.51 6.76
N VAL A 11 -5.14 -3.15 5.47
CA VAL A 11 -5.08 -4.11 4.38
C VAL A 11 -3.64 -4.18 3.88
N CYS A 12 -3.02 -5.35 4.04
CA CYS A 12 -1.64 -5.61 3.61
C CYS A 12 -1.68 -6.42 2.32
N GLU A 13 -1.68 -5.74 1.18
CA GLU A 13 -1.69 -6.41 -0.13
C GLU A 13 -0.28 -6.82 -0.54
N GLN A 14 -0.17 -8.02 -1.12
CA GLN A 14 1.03 -8.54 -1.74
C GLN A 14 0.79 -8.65 -3.24
N ALA A 15 1.82 -8.38 -4.05
CA ALA A 15 1.72 -8.52 -5.50
C ALA A 15 1.49 -9.98 -5.90
N VAL A 16 2.06 -10.92 -5.14
CA VAL A 16 1.85 -12.36 -5.30
C VAL A 16 1.57 -12.96 -3.92
N ASP A 17 0.34 -13.46 -3.76
CA ASP A 17 -0.12 -14.14 -2.55
C ASP A 17 -0.53 -15.58 -2.90
N PHE A 18 0.39 -16.52 -2.67
CA PHE A 18 0.14 -17.94 -2.93
C PHE A 18 -0.90 -18.54 -1.98
N GLU A 19 -1.05 -18.01 -0.77
CA GLU A 19 -2.07 -18.47 0.18
C GLU A 19 -3.47 -18.07 -0.28
N ALA A 20 -3.65 -16.83 -0.74
CA ALA A 20 -4.91 -16.39 -1.35
C ALA A 20 -5.24 -17.18 -2.62
N LEU A 21 -4.26 -17.41 -3.50
CA LEU A 21 -4.45 -18.23 -4.70
C LEU A 21 -4.91 -19.65 -4.33
N LYS A 22 -4.25 -20.28 -3.36
CA LYS A 22 -4.57 -21.63 -2.88
C LYS A 22 -5.96 -21.68 -2.23
N ALA A 23 -6.33 -20.69 -1.43
CA ALA A 23 -7.67 -20.57 -0.85
C ALA A 23 -8.78 -20.45 -1.91
N ASN A 24 -8.45 -19.91 -3.09
CA ASN A 24 -9.32 -19.82 -4.26
C ASN A 24 -9.20 -21.02 -5.22
N GLY A 25 -8.54 -22.11 -4.81
CA GLY A 25 -8.42 -23.35 -5.58
C GLY A 25 -7.26 -23.39 -6.57
N PHE A 26 -6.37 -22.39 -6.55
CA PHE A 26 -5.18 -22.33 -7.41
C PHE A 26 -3.92 -22.72 -6.62
N ASN A 27 -3.62 -24.02 -6.55
CA ASN A 27 -2.39 -24.51 -5.93
C ASN A 27 -1.21 -24.51 -6.93
N VAL A 28 -0.66 -23.32 -7.19
CA VAL A 28 0.36 -23.10 -8.23
C VAL A 28 1.74 -22.73 -7.70
N GLU A 29 1.90 -22.54 -6.39
CA GLU A 29 3.15 -22.10 -5.76
C GLU A 29 4.35 -22.97 -6.15
N HIS A 30 4.18 -24.30 -6.08
CA HIS A 30 5.21 -25.28 -6.40
C HIS A 30 5.83 -25.08 -7.80
N PHE A 31 5.02 -24.65 -8.79
CA PHE A 31 5.53 -24.41 -10.14
C PHE A 31 6.60 -23.33 -10.16
N PHE A 32 6.60 -22.40 -9.22
CA PHE A 32 7.59 -21.33 -9.16
C PHE A 32 8.69 -21.58 -8.11
N THR A 33 8.32 -22.10 -6.93
CA THR A 33 9.30 -22.37 -5.87
C THR A 33 10.29 -23.47 -6.26
N ASP A 34 9.84 -24.48 -7.01
CA ASP A 34 10.71 -25.58 -7.49
C ASP A 34 11.75 -25.08 -8.52
N GLN A 35 11.47 -23.94 -9.18
CA GLN A 35 12.40 -23.27 -10.08
C GLN A 35 13.35 -22.30 -9.33
N GLY A 36 13.21 -22.16 -8.01
CA GLY A 36 14.04 -21.28 -7.19
C GLY A 36 13.61 -19.81 -7.18
N TRP A 37 12.36 -19.50 -7.56
CA TRP A 37 11.88 -18.11 -7.65
C TRP A 37 11.45 -17.49 -6.32
N SER A 38 11.54 -18.21 -5.20
CA SER A 38 11.05 -17.73 -3.89
C SER A 38 11.63 -16.36 -3.51
N GLN A 39 12.95 -16.17 -3.64
CA GLN A 39 13.58 -14.88 -3.34
C GLN A 39 13.10 -13.73 -4.22
N PHE A 40 12.72 -14.01 -5.47
CA PHE A 40 12.17 -13.00 -6.36
C PHE A 40 10.81 -12.52 -5.86
N PHE A 41 9.93 -13.44 -5.44
CA PHE A 41 8.63 -13.05 -4.87
C PHE A 41 8.76 -12.36 -3.51
N ASP A 42 9.72 -12.78 -2.67
CA ASP A 42 10.03 -12.09 -1.41
C ASP A 42 10.43 -10.63 -1.68
N SER A 43 11.30 -10.41 -2.68
CA SER A 43 11.71 -9.06 -3.07
C SER A 43 10.60 -8.28 -3.76
N LEU A 44 9.72 -8.94 -4.52
CA LEU A 44 8.60 -8.31 -5.22
C LEU A 44 7.52 -7.83 -4.25
N ASN A 45 7.18 -8.66 -3.26
CA ASN A 45 6.23 -8.31 -2.21
C ASN A 45 6.83 -7.26 -1.27
N GLY A 46 8.13 -7.36 -0.99
CA GLY A 46 8.84 -6.40 -0.15
C GLY A 46 8.37 -6.39 1.31
N PRO A 47 9.05 -5.61 2.16
CA PRO A 47 8.63 -5.44 3.54
C PRO A 47 7.39 -4.54 3.61
N ILE A 48 6.39 -4.98 4.38
CA ILE A 48 5.24 -4.17 4.74
C ILE A 48 5.50 -3.56 6.11
N TYR A 49 5.14 -2.28 6.32
CA TYR A 49 5.32 -1.58 7.58
C TYR A 49 3.98 -1.12 8.19
N PRO A 50 3.13 -2.05 8.69
CA PRO A 50 1.77 -1.71 9.13
C PRO A 50 1.75 -0.70 10.29
N ILE A 51 2.68 -0.82 11.23
CA ILE A 51 2.79 0.10 12.38
C ILE A 51 3.15 1.51 11.90
N LEU A 52 4.10 1.63 10.96
CA LEU A 52 4.49 2.91 10.39
C LEU A 52 3.30 3.59 9.73
N VAL A 53 2.56 2.86 8.89
CA VAL A 53 1.35 3.40 8.23
C VAL A 53 0.33 3.86 9.26
N LYS A 54 0.10 3.05 10.29
CA LYS A 54 -0.86 3.34 11.37
C LYS A 54 -0.50 4.55 12.22
N ASP A 55 0.79 4.77 12.46
CA ASP A 55 1.29 5.91 13.23
C ASP A 55 1.29 7.21 12.42
N PHE A 56 1.49 7.11 11.10
CA PHE A 56 1.50 8.26 10.19
C PHE A 56 0.10 8.70 9.79
N TRP A 57 -0.80 7.78 9.48
CA TRP A 57 -2.11 8.09 8.89
C TRP A 57 -2.95 9.11 9.69
N PRO A 58 -3.06 9.03 11.03
CA PRO A 58 -3.80 10.02 11.82
C PRO A 58 -3.18 11.42 11.78
N ARG A 59 -1.89 11.52 11.44
CA ARG A 59 -1.11 12.77 11.38
C ARG A 59 -1.06 13.35 9.97
N CYS A 60 -1.60 12.66 8.97
CA CYS A 60 -1.63 13.14 7.60
C CYS A 60 -2.72 14.20 7.41
N GLU A 61 -2.39 15.25 6.66
CA GLU A 61 -3.36 16.17 6.09
C GLU A 61 -3.85 15.59 4.76
N ILE A 62 -5.17 15.51 4.59
CA ILE A 62 -5.79 15.03 3.35
C ILE A 62 -6.22 16.26 2.57
N PHE A 63 -5.52 16.54 1.48
CA PHE A 63 -5.89 17.62 0.58
C PHE A 63 -6.95 17.13 -0.41
N ASP A 64 -8.06 17.84 -0.47
CA ASP A 64 -9.05 17.58 -1.49
C ASP A 64 -8.63 18.18 -2.85
N LYS A 65 -9.36 17.82 -3.90
CA LYS A 65 -9.08 18.33 -5.25
C LYS A 65 -9.14 19.86 -5.32
N ALA A 66 -10.03 20.49 -4.56
CA ALA A 66 -10.17 21.95 -4.59
C ALA A 66 -8.99 22.65 -3.93
N GLU A 67 -8.43 22.09 -2.85
CA GLU A 67 -7.16 22.54 -2.25
C GLU A 67 -5.99 22.36 -3.21
N ALA A 68 -5.86 21.20 -3.85
CA ALA A 68 -4.82 20.95 -4.84
C ALA A 68 -4.91 21.92 -6.03
N ASP A 69 -6.11 22.15 -6.57
CA ASP A 69 -6.34 23.08 -7.68
C ASP A 69 -6.03 24.53 -7.27
N ARG A 70 -6.37 24.93 -6.02
CA ARG A 70 -6.02 26.26 -5.47
C ARG A 70 -4.51 26.44 -5.32
N GLU A 71 -3.81 25.45 -4.78
CA GLU A 71 -2.36 25.47 -4.65
C GLU A 71 -1.68 25.56 -6.03
N TYR A 72 -2.16 24.78 -7.00
CA TYR A 72 -1.66 24.81 -8.37
C TYR A 72 -1.80 26.20 -9.01
N ILE A 73 -2.98 26.82 -8.91
CA ILE A 73 -3.22 28.17 -9.45
C ILE A 73 -2.30 29.20 -8.78
N ALA A 74 -2.12 29.11 -7.46
CA ALA A 74 -1.21 30.01 -6.74
C ALA A 74 0.24 29.85 -7.22
N LYS A 75 0.71 28.62 -7.42
CA LYS A 75 2.06 28.33 -7.93
C LYS A 75 2.28 28.85 -9.35
N VAL A 76 1.31 28.64 -10.24
CA VAL A 76 1.39 29.16 -11.62
C VAL A 76 1.45 30.70 -11.64
N ALA A 77 0.76 31.37 -10.70
CA ALA A 77 0.76 32.83 -10.61
C ALA A 77 2.06 33.41 -10.02
N GLU A 78 2.81 32.65 -9.22
CA GLU A 78 4.14 33.04 -8.71
C GLU A 78 5.22 33.01 -9.81
N ASP A 79 5.01 32.23 -10.87
CA ASP A 79 5.95 32.04 -11.99
C ASP A 79 5.78 33.06 -13.15
N VAL A 80 4.90 34.07 -13.00
CA VAL A 80 4.62 35.13 -14.00
C VAL A 80 5.10 36.49 -13.50
#